data_AF-A0A3B6LV45-F1
#
_entry.id   AF-A0A3B6LV45-F1
#
_cell.length_a   1.000
_cell.length_b   1.000
_cell.length_c   1.000
_cell.angle_alpha   90.00
_cell.angle_beta   90.00
_cell.angle_gamma   90.00
#
_symmetry.space_group_name_H-M   'P 1'
#
loop_
_entity.id
_entity.type
_entity.pdbx_description
1 polymer ?
#
loop_
_entity_poly.entity_id
_entity_poly.type
_entity_poly.pdbx_seq_one_letter_code
_entity_poly.pdbx_strand_id
1 'polypeptide(L)'
;MVSWSDSESTEGSAAQYISSDDSPLKIPATIDEPSFEGLADDLNVICEHGNPGRKYVAFEGISTGRRKFVCSIPGVENCGLVQWVDEHWPEHLQNAIHKLWLMYEHSQHAKKMACLEHSSTVHNLTQQEKDLQETYEKLVEDVNNLLDYKDSQPEVNQKNDAKNISVSVESSMTKDAGIKKLKAVVDQLKQIHVAQAILKRRKS
;
A
#
# COMPACT_ATOMS: atom_id res chain seq x y z
N MET A 1 0.48 -45.26 -14.43
CA MET A 1 1.39 -44.13 -14.14
C MET A 1 1.52 -43.33 -15.41
N VAL A 2 1.10 -42.07 -15.40
CA VAL A 2 1.17 -41.21 -16.59
C VAL A 2 2.35 -40.28 -16.38
N SER A 3 3.40 -40.47 -17.18
CA SER A 3 4.58 -39.60 -17.22
C SER A 3 4.27 -38.39 -18.08
N TRP A 4 4.32 -37.20 -17.48
CA TRP A 4 4.31 -35.95 -18.23
C TRP A 4 5.76 -35.59 -18.54
N SER A 5 6.06 -35.36 -19.81
CA SER A 5 7.35 -34.82 -20.24
C SER A 5 7.30 -33.31 -20.09
N ASP A 6 8.31 -32.75 -19.43
CA ASP A 6 8.53 -31.31 -19.34
C ASP A 6 8.92 -30.78 -20.72
N SER A 7 8.02 -30.02 -21.34
CA SER A 7 8.36 -29.10 -22.43
C SER A 7 8.07 -27.68 -21.97
N GLU A 8 9.11 -27.03 -21.48
CA GLU A 8 9.20 -25.60 -21.29
C GLU A 8 9.04 -24.88 -22.63
N SER A 9 8.05 -23.99 -22.74
CA SER A 9 7.94 -22.95 -23.76
C SER A 9 6.98 -21.87 -23.27
N THR A 10 7.55 -20.93 -22.52
CA THR A 10 7.61 -19.50 -22.85
C THR A 10 6.33 -18.81 -23.38
N GLU A 11 5.92 -17.78 -22.63
CA GLU A 11 5.09 -16.63 -23.06
C GLU A 11 3.58 -16.86 -23.21
N GLY A 12 2.94 -17.36 -22.16
CA GLY A 12 1.51 -17.15 -21.94
C GLY A 12 1.31 -16.00 -20.95
N SER A 13 0.94 -14.82 -21.46
CA SER A 13 0.56 -13.62 -20.71
C SER A 13 -0.32 -13.94 -19.49
N ALA A 14 0.31 -14.18 -18.34
CA ALA A 14 -0.35 -14.11 -17.06
C ALA A 14 -0.74 -12.65 -16.90
N ALA A 15 -2.01 -12.34 -17.17
CA ALA A 15 -2.58 -11.03 -16.93
C ALA A 15 -2.35 -10.69 -15.45
N GLN A 16 -1.27 -9.98 -15.19
CA GLN A 16 -1.02 -9.32 -13.92
C GLN A 16 -2.06 -8.20 -13.83
N TYR A 17 -3.24 -8.56 -13.34
CA TYR A 17 -4.22 -7.59 -12.87
C TYR A 17 -3.72 -7.02 -11.54
N ILE A 18 -2.61 -6.27 -11.58
CA ILE A 18 -2.24 -5.37 -10.50
C ILE A 18 -2.97 -4.07 -10.79
N SER A 19 -4.27 -4.06 -10.51
CA SER A 19 -5.05 -2.83 -10.44
C SER A 19 -4.51 -2.02 -9.27
N SER A 20 -3.70 -1.01 -9.58
CA SER A 20 -3.10 -0.05 -8.64
C SER A 20 -4.13 0.97 -8.11
N ASP A 21 -5.37 0.53 -7.92
CA ASP A 21 -6.49 1.33 -7.46
C ASP A 21 -6.87 0.82 -6.06
N ASP A 22 -6.65 1.64 -5.03
CA ASP A 22 -6.90 1.32 -3.61
C ASP A 22 -8.41 1.26 -3.28
N SER A 23 -9.25 1.32 -4.31
CA SER A 23 -10.68 1.06 -4.24
C SER A 23 -10.93 -0.43 -3.91
N PRO A 24 -11.76 -0.76 -2.91
CA PRO A 24 -12.14 -2.15 -2.65
C PRO A 24 -12.66 -2.75 -3.95
N LEU A 25 -12.02 -3.82 -4.45
CA LEU A 25 -12.48 -4.53 -5.63
C LEU A 25 -13.94 -4.93 -5.40
N LYS A 26 -14.86 -4.22 -6.07
CA LYS A 26 -16.29 -4.50 -5.98
C LYS A 26 -16.53 -5.77 -6.77
N ILE A 27 -16.66 -6.88 -6.06
CA ILE A 27 -16.93 -8.17 -6.67
C ILE A 27 -18.29 -8.06 -7.37
N PRO A 28 -18.36 -8.33 -8.67
CA PRO A 28 -19.64 -8.31 -9.36
C PRO A 28 -20.48 -9.49 -8.88
N ALA A 29 -21.78 -9.28 -8.67
CA ALA A 29 -22.70 -10.36 -8.28
C ALA A 29 -22.96 -11.36 -9.43
N THR A 30 -22.48 -11.04 -10.64
CA THR A 30 -22.65 -11.84 -11.84
C THR A 30 -21.38 -11.89 -12.67
N ILE A 31 -21.19 -12.95 -13.45
CA ILE A 31 -20.13 -13.06 -14.47
C ILE A 31 -20.74 -13.22 -15.85
N ASP A 32 -19.99 -12.81 -16.87
CA ASP A 32 -20.37 -12.96 -18.27
C ASP A 32 -20.05 -14.39 -18.73
N GLU A 33 -21.05 -15.08 -19.24
CA GLU A 33 -20.90 -16.36 -19.90
C GLU A 33 -21.37 -16.21 -21.35
N PRO A 34 -20.46 -16.21 -22.35
CA PRO A 34 -20.82 -15.98 -23.75
C PRO A 34 -21.86 -16.96 -24.31
N SER A 35 -21.89 -18.19 -23.79
CA SER A 35 -22.91 -19.20 -24.13
C SER A 35 -24.26 -18.98 -23.46
N PHE A 36 -24.34 -18.07 -22.50
CA PHE A 36 -25.53 -17.81 -21.68
C PHE A 36 -25.70 -16.30 -21.39
N GLU A 37 -25.89 -15.53 -22.45
CA GLU A 37 -26.08 -14.07 -22.38
C GLU A 37 -27.39 -13.65 -23.07
N GLY A 38 -27.84 -12.43 -22.77
CA GLY A 38 -28.96 -11.79 -23.45
C GLY A 38 -30.30 -11.93 -22.72
N LEU A 39 -31.38 -11.67 -23.44
CA LEU A 39 -32.74 -11.83 -22.92
C LEU A 39 -33.23 -13.27 -23.10
N ALA A 40 -34.17 -13.68 -22.26
CA ALA A 40 -34.85 -14.97 -22.26
C ALA A 40 -36.16 -14.91 -23.05
N ASP A 41 -36.16 -14.17 -24.16
CA ASP A 41 -37.32 -14.00 -25.07
C ASP A 41 -37.84 -15.35 -25.58
N ASP A 42 -36.94 -16.31 -25.70
CA ASP A 42 -37.17 -17.68 -26.17
C ASP A 42 -37.80 -18.61 -25.10
N LEU A 43 -37.79 -18.22 -23.83
CA LEU A 43 -38.11 -19.10 -22.69
C LEU A 43 -39.40 -18.73 -21.94
N ASN A 44 -40.18 -17.77 -22.46
CA ASN A 44 -41.42 -17.27 -21.84
C ASN A 44 -41.25 -16.85 -20.36
N VAL A 45 -40.04 -16.42 -19.98
CA VAL A 45 -39.73 -15.91 -18.64
C VAL A 45 -39.92 -14.40 -18.66
N ILE A 46 -41.06 -13.94 -18.12
CA ILE A 46 -41.46 -12.54 -18.12
C ILE A 46 -41.47 -12.02 -16.67
N CYS A 47 -40.88 -10.85 -16.44
CA CYS A 47 -40.92 -10.18 -15.14
C CYS A 47 -42.27 -9.50 -14.91
N GLU A 48 -42.55 -9.04 -13.69
CA GLU A 48 -43.82 -8.35 -13.37
C GLU A 48 -44.05 -7.07 -14.18
N HIS A 49 -42.99 -6.49 -14.75
CA HIS A 49 -43.08 -5.33 -15.65
C HIS A 49 -43.43 -5.70 -17.10
N GLY A 50 -43.71 -6.98 -17.40
CA GLY A 50 -44.04 -7.44 -18.75
C GLY A 50 -42.84 -7.58 -19.69
N ASN A 51 -41.61 -7.48 -19.18
CA ASN A 51 -40.39 -7.60 -19.98
C ASN A 51 -39.76 -9.00 -19.83
N PRO A 52 -39.12 -9.53 -20.88
CA PRO A 52 -38.34 -10.75 -20.78
C PRO A 52 -37.22 -10.65 -19.75
N GLY A 53 -37.01 -11.74 -19.01
CA GLY A 53 -35.90 -11.87 -18.07
C GLY A 53 -34.55 -11.84 -18.77
N ARG A 54 -33.52 -11.35 -18.09
CA ARG A 54 -32.12 -11.37 -18.56
C ARG A 54 -31.40 -12.59 -18.02
N LYS A 55 -30.59 -13.22 -18.86
CA LYS A 55 -29.68 -14.33 -18.54
C LYS A 55 -28.48 -13.81 -17.76
N TYR A 56 -28.20 -14.41 -16.61
CA TYR A 56 -27.02 -14.14 -15.79
C TYR A 56 -26.44 -15.42 -15.21
N VAL A 57 -25.15 -15.39 -14.95
CA VAL A 57 -24.47 -16.37 -14.10
C VAL A 57 -24.15 -15.73 -12.77
N ALA A 58 -24.55 -16.36 -11.67
CA ALA A 58 -24.27 -15.86 -10.34
C ALA A 58 -22.78 -16.00 -9.99
N PHE A 59 -22.23 -14.96 -9.37
CA PHE A 59 -20.88 -14.96 -8.83
C PHE A 59 -20.92 -14.46 -7.39
N GLU A 60 -21.70 -15.18 -6.57
CA GLU A 60 -21.94 -14.82 -5.19
C GLU A 60 -22.26 -16.07 -4.36
N GLY A 61 -21.55 -16.23 -3.24
CA GLY A 61 -21.76 -17.30 -2.28
C GLY A 61 -21.78 -18.69 -2.90
N ILE A 62 -22.57 -19.59 -2.30
CA ILE A 62 -22.69 -20.99 -2.74
C ILE A 62 -23.32 -21.18 -4.12
N SER A 63 -23.94 -20.14 -4.69
CA SER A 63 -24.57 -20.21 -6.01
C SER A 63 -23.61 -19.81 -7.13
N THR A 64 -22.34 -19.58 -6.81
CA THR A 64 -21.32 -19.23 -7.80
C THR A 64 -21.30 -20.23 -8.96
N GLY A 65 -21.33 -19.70 -10.18
CA GLY A 65 -21.37 -20.47 -11.43
C GLY A 65 -22.75 -20.94 -11.87
N ARG A 66 -23.83 -20.69 -11.10
CA ARG A 66 -25.19 -21.10 -11.48
C ARG A 66 -25.88 -20.05 -12.33
N ARG A 67 -26.64 -20.50 -13.32
CA ARG A 67 -27.41 -19.66 -14.25
C ARG A 67 -28.77 -19.30 -13.68
N LYS A 68 -29.17 -18.03 -13.85
CA LYS A 68 -30.46 -17.49 -13.42
C LYS A 68 -31.01 -16.47 -14.41
N PHE A 69 -32.32 -16.34 -14.45
CA PHE A 69 -33.02 -15.22 -15.05
C PHE A 69 -33.33 -14.18 -14.00
N VAL A 70 -33.10 -12.90 -14.30
CA VAL A 70 -33.51 -11.79 -13.44
C VAL A 70 -34.16 -10.67 -14.25
N CYS A 71 -34.81 -9.73 -13.57
CA CYS A 71 -35.39 -8.56 -14.24
C CYS A 71 -34.32 -7.73 -14.98
N SER A 72 -34.61 -7.38 -16.23
CA SER A 72 -33.72 -6.62 -17.12
C SER A 72 -33.72 -5.11 -16.89
N ILE A 73 -34.63 -4.59 -16.06
CA ILE A 73 -34.86 -3.15 -15.87
C ILE A 73 -33.95 -2.62 -14.76
N PRO A 74 -33.00 -1.72 -15.05
CA PRO A 74 -32.20 -1.06 -14.02
C PRO A 74 -33.01 0.06 -13.34
N GLY A 75 -32.90 0.17 -12.01
CA GLY A 75 -33.36 1.35 -11.25
C GLY A 75 -34.83 1.38 -10.82
N VAL A 76 -35.63 0.37 -11.15
CA VAL A 76 -36.93 0.10 -10.49
C VAL A 76 -36.70 -0.75 -9.25
N GLU A 77 -37.61 -0.69 -8.27
CA GLU A 77 -37.64 -1.67 -7.18
C GLU A 77 -37.56 -3.07 -7.81
N ASN A 78 -36.67 -3.90 -7.28
CA ASN A 78 -36.48 -5.25 -7.81
C ASN A 78 -37.82 -5.97 -7.76
N CYS A 79 -38.46 -6.20 -8.91
CA CYS A 79 -39.76 -6.90 -9.00
C CYS A 79 -39.66 -8.40 -8.66
N GLY A 80 -38.59 -8.82 -8.01
CA GLY A 80 -38.44 -10.14 -7.43
C GLY A 80 -38.19 -11.26 -8.45
N LEU A 81 -38.15 -10.98 -9.76
CA LEU A 81 -37.86 -12.02 -10.74
C LEU A 81 -36.45 -12.58 -10.50
N VAL A 82 -36.38 -13.77 -9.94
CA VAL A 82 -35.18 -14.60 -9.81
C VAL A 82 -35.61 -16.05 -10.05
N GLN A 83 -35.27 -16.60 -11.21
CA GLN A 83 -35.53 -18.00 -11.55
C GLN A 83 -34.22 -18.70 -11.89
N TRP A 84 -33.93 -19.79 -11.19
CA TRP A 84 -32.72 -20.59 -11.42
C TRP A 84 -32.93 -21.54 -12.59
N VAL A 85 -31.91 -21.63 -13.45
CA VAL A 85 -31.86 -22.60 -14.57
C VAL A 85 -31.29 -23.93 -14.09
N ASP A 86 -30.20 -23.85 -13.33
CA ASP A 86 -29.49 -25.03 -12.86
C ASP A 86 -30.04 -25.47 -11.50
N GLU A 87 -29.99 -26.77 -11.23
CA GLU A 87 -30.22 -27.31 -9.90
C GLU A 87 -29.21 -26.76 -8.88
N HIS A 88 -29.52 -26.94 -7.60
CA HIS A 88 -28.56 -26.63 -6.56
C HIS A 88 -27.33 -27.51 -6.72
N TRP A 89 -26.15 -26.95 -6.44
CA TRP A 89 -24.96 -27.76 -6.37
C TRP A 89 -25.11 -28.87 -5.34
N PRO A 90 -24.52 -30.05 -5.55
CA PRO A 90 -24.39 -31.04 -4.49
C PRO A 90 -23.72 -30.44 -3.24
N GLU A 91 -24.07 -30.95 -2.06
CA GLU A 91 -23.61 -30.42 -0.77
C GLU A 91 -22.08 -30.25 -0.69
N HIS A 92 -21.32 -31.23 -1.18
CA HIS A 92 -19.86 -31.17 -1.17
C HIS A 92 -19.32 -29.99 -1.98
N LEU A 93 -19.97 -29.65 -3.09
CA LEU A 93 -19.59 -28.53 -3.94
C LEU A 93 -20.04 -27.19 -3.34
N GLN A 94 -21.24 -27.11 -2.73
CA GLN A 94 -21.65 -25.93 -1.96
C GLN A 94 -20.63 -25.63 -0.84
N ASN A 95 -20.20 -26.66 -0.11
CA ASN A 95 -19.21 -26.55 0.96
C ASN A 95 -17.84 -26.11 0.45
N ALA A 96 -17.41 -26.60 -0.70
CA ALA A 96 -16.16 -26.18 -1.34
C ALA A 96 -16.21 -24.71 -1.75
N ILE A 97 -17.28 -24.31 -2.44
CA ILE A 97 -17.50 -22.91 -2.87
C ILE A 97 -17.56 -21.99 -1.64
N HIS A 98 -18.31 -22.36 -0.61
CA HIS A 98 -18.39 -21.59 0.63
C HIS A 98 -17.01 -21.36 1.27
N LYS A 99 -16.17 -22.40 1.36
CA LYS A 99 -14.80 -22.27 1.87
C LYS A 99 -13.94 -21.34 1.03
N LEU A 100 -14.06 -21.39 -0.30
CA LEU A 100 -13.33 -20.49 -1.20
C LEU A 100 -13.73 -19.02 -0.96
N TRP A 101 -15.03 -18.74 -0.77
CA TRP A 101 -15.51 -17.40 -0.41
C TRP A 101 -14.96 -16.93 0.94
N LEU A 102 -15.00 -17.78 1.98
CA LEU A 102 -14.43 -17.45 3.29
C LEU A 102 -12.93 -17.14 3.20
N MET A 103 -12.17 -17.93 2.44
CA MET A 103 -10.74 -17.69 2.22
C MET A 103 -10.48 -16.37 1.49
N TYR A 104 -11.29 -16.07 0.47
CA TYR A 104 -11.21 -14.81 -0.27
C TYR A 104 -11.51 -13.61 0.64
N GLU A 105 -12.62 -13.63 1.38
CA GLU A 105 -13.02 -12.56 2.30
C GLU A 105 -11.96 -12.34 3.38
N HIS A 106 -11.41 -13.42 3.95
CA HIS A 106 -10.33 -13.35 4.92
C HIS A 106 -9.07 -12.71 4.33
N SER A 107 -8.68 -13.12 3.11
CA SER A 107 -7.56 -12.52 2.38
C SER A 107 -7.77 -11.03 2.11
N GLN A 108 -8.97 -10.64 1.66
CA GLN A 108 -9.29 -9.23 1.41
C GLN A 108 -9.24 -8.40 2.69
N HIS A 109 -9.76 -8.92 3.80
CA HIS A 109 -9.68 -8.27 5.10
C HIS A 109 -8.22 -8.11 5.56
N ALA A 110 -7.42 -9.18 5.46
CA ALA A 110 -6.00 -9.15 5.83
C ALA A 110 -5.22 -8.11 5.02
N LYS A 111 -5.45 -8.04 3.70
CA LYS A 111 -4.84 -7.02 2.83
C LYS A 111 -5.23 -5.60 3.25
N LYS A 112 -6.52 -5.37 3.55
CA LYS A 112 -7.01 -4.06 4.00
C LYS A 112 -6.34 -3.63 5.30
N MET A 113 -6.21 -4.54 6.26
CA MET A 113 -5.53 -4.27 7.53
C MET A 113 -4.05 -3.95 7.31
N ALA A 114 -3.35 -4.74 6.50
CA ALA A 114 -1.94 -4.49 6.18
C ALA A 114 -1.74 -3.14 5.47
N CYS A 115 -2.64 -2.73 4.57
CA CYS A 115 -2.60 -1.42 3.91
C CYS A 115 -2.75 -0.27 4.93
N LEU A 116 -3.70 -0.41 5.88
CA LEU A 116 -3.91 0.58 6.94
C LEU A 116 -2.69 0.70 7.87
N GLU A 117 -2.09 -0.43 8.27
CA GLU A 117 -0.87 -0.45 9.09
C GLU A 117 0.32 0.18 8.35
N HIS A 118 0.48 -0.13 7.07
CA HIS A 118 1.52 0.46 6.24
C HIS A 118 1.33 1.98 6.10
N SER A 119 0.11 2.44 5.84
CA SER A 119 -0.23 3.87 5.76
C SER A 119 0.09 4.61 7.06
N SER A 120 -0.29 4.03 8.21
CA SER A 120 0.04 4.57 9.53
C SER A 120 1.55 4.67 9.76
N THR A 121 2.30 3.64 9.38
CA THR A 121 3.76 3.60 9.50
C THR A 121 4.42 4.67 8.62
N VAL A 122 3.99 4.80 7.36
CA VAL A 122 4.48 5.82 6.43
C VAL A 122 4.21 7.22 6.98
N HIS A 123 3.01 7.48 7.51
CA HIS A 123 2.70 8.78 8.12
C HIS A 123 3.62 9.07 9.30
N ASN A 124 3.84 8.10 10.20
CA ASN A 124 4.71 8.28 11.36
C ASN A 124 6.15 8.61 10.95
N LEU A 125 6.71 7.86 9.99
CA LEU A 125 8.05 8.08 9.47
C LEU A 125 8.16 9.45 8.76
N THR A 126 7.14 9.84 8.00
CA THR A 126 7.08 11.16 7.34
C THR A 126 7.08 12.29 8.36
N GLN A 127 6.40 12.12 9.50
CA GLN A 127 6.43 13.11 10.57
C GLN A 127 7.82 13.20 11.22
N GLN A 128 8.45 12.06 11.53
CA GLN A 128 9.81 12.06 12.07
C GLN A 128 10.82 12.69 11.11
N GLU A 129 10.67 12.47 9.80
CA GLU A 129 11.52 13.11 8.78
C GLU A 129 11.39 14.64 8.80
N LYS A 130 10.16 15.15 8.92
CA LYS A 130 9.92 16.60 9.05
C LYS A 130 10.53 17.17 10.33
N ASP A 131 10.33 16.51 11.46
CA ASP A 131 10.87 16.96 12.75
C ASP A 131 12.41 17.00 12.70
N LEU A 132 13.04 15.96 12.13
CA LEU A 132 14.48 15.92 11.95
C LEU A 132 14.98 17.03 11.01
N GLN A 133 14.26 17.28 9.92
CA GLN A 133 14.60 18.35 8.98
C GLN A 133 14.58 19.72 9.68
N GLU A 134 13.57 20.02 10.50
CA GLU A 134 13.49 21.26 11.27
C GLU A 134 14.65 21.39 12.27
N THR A 135 14.98 20.30 12.98
CA THR A 135 16.14 20.32 13.90
C THR A 135 17.47 20.54 13.16
N TYR A 136 17.61 19.99 11.95
CA TYR A 136 18.80 20.18 11.13
C TYR A 136 18.92 21.63 10.64
N GLU A 137 17.83 22.21 10.13
CA GLU A 137 17.79 23.61 9.68
C GLU A 137 18.16 24.57 10.80
N LYS A 138 17.60 24.36 12.00
CA LYS A 138 17.96 25.14 13.19
C LYS A 138 19.44 25.01 13.54
N LEU A 139 20.01 23.80 13.49
CA LEU A 139 21.43 23.59 13.78
C LEU A 139 22.32 24.31 12.77
N VAL A 140 21.96 24.29 11.48
CA VAL A 140 22.68 25.02 10.43
C VAL A 140 22.65 26.52 10.71
N GLU A 141 21.48 27.05 11.10
CA GLU A 141 21.34 28.46 11.46
C GLU A 141 22.17 28.83 12.71
N ASP A 142 22.11 28.02 13.77
CA ASP A 142 22.93 28.19 14.98
C ASP A 142 24.44 28.20 14.66
N VAL A 143 24.90 27.34 13.75
CA VAL A 143 26.30 27.28 13.30
C VAL A 143 26.69 28.52 12.49
N ASN A 144 25.83 28.97 11.57
CA ASN A 144 26.08 30.18 10.78
C ASN A 144 26.19 31.41 11.69
N ASN A 145 25.26 31.57 12.63
CA ASN A 145 25.30 32.66 13.62
C ASN A 145 26.61 32.66 14.44
N LEU A 146 27.12 31.47 14.77
CA LEU A 146 28.39 31.30 15.50
C LEU A 146 29.62 31.69 14.66
N LEU A 147 29.59 31.39 13.37
CA LEU A 147 30.63 31.79 12.42
C LEU A 147 30.63 33.30 12.21
N ASP A 148 29.46 33.90 11.98
CA ASP A 148 29.30 35.35 11.79
C ASP A 148 29.76 36.14 13.03
N TYR A 149 29.46 35.65 14.24
CA TYR A 149 29.96 36.24 15.48
C TYR A 149 31.49 36.24 15.56
N LYS A 150 32.14 35.17 15.08
CA LYS A 150 33.59 35.01 15.10
C LYS A 150 34.28 35.91 14.08
N ASP A 151 33.70 36.04 12.89
CA ASP A 151 34.21 36.91 11.83
C ASP A 151 33.97 38.41 12.13
N SER A 152 32.98 38.72 12.96
CA SER A 152 32.69 40.07 13.46
C SER A 152 33.52 40.48 14.68
N GLN A 153 34.37 39.59 15.23
CA GLN A 153 35.30 39.98 16.29
C GLN A 153 36.50 40.75 15.71
N PRO A 154 36.78 41.98 16.17
CA PRO A 154 37.98 42.69 15.75
C PRO A 154 39.23 41.92 16.22
N GLU A 155 40.24 41.79 15.36
CA GLU A 155 41.57 41.29 15.74
C GLU A 155 42.17 42.21 16.81
N VAL A 156 41.92 41.92 18.09
CA VAL A 156 42.55 42.64 19.20
C VAL A 156 43.94 42.06 19.43
N ASN A 157 44.91 42.64 18.74
CA ASN A 157 46.30 42.66 19.18
C ASN A 157 46.40 43.47 20.48
N GLN A 158 46.59 42.82 21.63
CA GLN A 158 47.60 43.18 22.65
C GLN A 158 47.47 42.38 23.95
N LYS A 159 48.52 41.62 24.23
CA LYS A 159 49.32 41.63 25.48
C LYS A 159 48.59 41.94 26.80
N ASN A 160 48.55 40.92 27.67
CA ASN A 160 48.89 40.92 29.11
C ASN A 160 47.86 40.27 30.06
N ASP A 161 48.45 39.50 31.00
CA ASP A 161 48.00 39.14 32.34
C ASP A 161 47.39 37.74 32.58
N ALA A 162 48.16 36.97 33.37
CA ALA A 162 48.09 35.54 33.65
C ALA A 162 46.83 35.06 34.40
N LYS A 163 45.79 35.89 34.53
CA LYS A 163 44.49 35.52 35.12
C LYS A 163 43.44 35.16 34.07
N ASN A 164 43.67 35.48 32.80
CA ASN A 164 42.79 35.17 31.66
C ASN A 164 43.05 33.78 31.04
N ILE A 165 44.16 33.12 31.40
CA ILE A 165 44.57 31.85 30.78
C ILE A 165 43.74 30.67 31.32
N SER A 166 43.34 30.65 32.59
CA SER A 166 42.56 29.52 33.13
C SER A 166 41.13 29.44 32.59
N VAL A 167 40.45 30.58 32.44
CA VAL A 167 39.08 30.66 31.93
C VAL A 167 39.04 30.41 30.41
N SER A 168 40.05 30.88 29.68
CA SER A 168 40.14 30.68 28.23
C SER A 168 40.51 29.23 27.87
N VAL A 169 41.36 28.57 28.66
CA VAL A 169 41.69 27.14 28.46
C VAL A 169 40.49 26.24 28.78
N GLU A 170 39.74 26.47 29.86
CA GLU A 170 38.51 25.69 30.15
C GLU A 170 37.41 25.90 29.08
N SER A 171 37.24 27.13 28.59
CA SER A 171 36.31 27.44 27.48
C SER A 171 36.77 26.83 26.15
N SER A 172 38.09 26.76 25.91
CA SER A 172 38.69 26.13 24.73
C SER A 172 38.55 24.60 24.77
N MET A 173 38.80 23.97 25.93
CA MET A 173 38.71 22.50 26.07
C MET A 173 37.26 22.00 25.95
N THR A 174 36.28 22.77 26.42
CA THR A 174 34.86 22.43 26.30
C THR A 174 34.33 22.57 24.86
N LYS A 175 34.78 23.60 24.12
CA LYS A 175 34.45 23.77 22.69
C LYS A 175 35.10 22.70 21.82
N ASP A 176 36.34 22.32 22.08
CA ASP A 176 37.04 21.26 21.33
C ASP A 176 36.41 19.87 21.56
N ALA A 177 35.91 19.61 22.77
CA ALA A 177 35.12 18.41 23.07
C ALA A 177 33.76 18.41 22.35
N GLY A 178 33.10 19.56 22.24
CA GLY A 178 31.86 19.74 21.47
C GLY A 178 32.06 19.48 19.97
N ILE A 179 33.12 20.03 19.39
CA ILE A 179 33.48 19.84 17.98
C ILE A 179 33.80 18.37 17.68
N LYS A 180 34.52 17.67 18.58
CA LYS A 180 34.80 16.23 18.42
C LYS A 180 33.53 15.39 18.45
N LYS A 181 32.57 15.72 19.33
CA LYS A 181 31.27 15.04 19.37
C LYS A 181 30.45 15.29 18.10
N LEU A 182 30.38 16.53 17.63
CA LEU A 182 29.69 16.89 16.40
C LEU A 182 30.30 16.17 15.18
N LYS A 183 31.62 16.10 15.09
CA LYS A 183 32.32 15.37 14.02
C LYS A 183 31.96 13.88 14.02
N ALA A 184 31.91 13.25 15.19
CA ALA A 184 31.51 11.85 15.30
C ALA A 184 30.05 11.61 14.84
N VAL A 185 29.13 12.53 15.14
CA VAL A 185 27.73 12.45 14.69
C VAL A 185 27.62 12.63 13.17
N VAL A 186 28.36 13.58 12.59
CA VAL A 186 28.40 13.80 11.14
C VAL A 186 28.95 12.57 10.41
N ASP A 187 30.00 11.94 10.94
CA ASP A 187 30.56 10.73 10.33
C ASP A 187 29.60 9.53 10.43
N GLN A 188 28.82 9.41 11.52
CA GLN A 188 27.73 8.42 11.59
C GLN A 188 26.62 8.67 10.57
N LEU A 189 26.18 9.91 10.37
CA LEU A 189 25.16 10.25 9.38
C LEU A 189 25.59 9.90 7.96
N LYS A 190 26.87 10.11 7.62
CA LYS A 190 27.42 9.69 6.32
C LYS A 190 27.34 8.17 6.13
N GLN A 191 27.66 7.39 7.16
CA GLN A 191 27.58 5.93 7.10
C GLN A 191 26.13 5.46 6.87
N ILE A 192 25.16 6.08 7.55
CA ILE A 192 23.73 5.77 7.38
C ILE A 192 23.28 6.09 5.94
N HIS A 193 23.68 7.24 5.40
CA HIS A 193 23.31 7.65 4.05
C HIS A 193 23.86 6.68 2.98
N VAL A 194 25.10 6.20 3.17
CA VAL A 194 25.69 5.16 2.30
C VAL A 194 24.92 3.84 2.42
N ALA A 195 24.56 3.41 3.63
CA ALA A 195 23.78 2.18 3.85
C ALA A 195 22.38 2.26 3.20
N GLN A 196 21.71 3.42 3.30
CA GLN A 196 20.42 3.67 2.64
C GLN A 196 20.53 3.61 1.11
N ALA A 197 21.61 4.15 0.54
CA ALA A 197 21.86 4.08 -0.91
C ALA A 197 22.08 2.64 -1.40
N ILE A 198 22.77 1.81 -0.61
CA ILE A 198 22.99 0.39 -0.92
C ILE A 198 21.66 -0.40 -0.86
N LEU A 199 20.82 -0.15 0.14
CA LEU A 199 19.51 -0.80 0.26
C LEU A 199 18.56 -0.42 -0.88
N LYS A 200 18.58 0.84 -1.35
CA LYS A 200 17.82 1.27 -2.53
C LYS A 200 18.26 0.54 -3.80
N ARG A 201 19.56 0.31 -4.00
CA ARG A 201 20.07 -0.44 -5.18
C ARG A 201 19.76 -1.93 -5.16
N ARG A 202 19.61 -2.56 -3.99
CA ARG A 202 19.27 -4.00 -3.88
C ARG A 202 17.78 -4.31 -4.06
N LYS A 203 16.92 -3.29 -4.03
CA LYS A 203 15.47 -3.41 -4.26
C LYS A 203 15.06 -3.09 -5.71
N SER A 204 16.00 -2.63 -6.54
CA SER A 204 15.87 -2.47 -7.99
C SER A 204 16.44 -3.68 -8.71
#